data_AF-A0A182SLV8-F1
#
_entry.id   AF-A0A182SLV8-F1
#
_cell.length_a   1.000
_cell.length_b   1.000
_cell.length_c   1.000
_cell.angle_alpha   90.00
_cell.angle_beta   90.00
_cell.angle_gamma   90.00
#
_symmetry.space_group_name_H-M   'P 1'
#
loop_
_entity.id
_entity.type
_entity.pdbx_description
1 polymer ?
#
loop_
_entity_poly.entity_id
_entity_poly.type
_entity_poly.pdbx_seq_one_letter_code
_entity_poly.pdbx_strand_id
1 'polypeptide(L)'
;VLETLKKIGGIDVRHLWIIHDETFREFFDWFTKIDDGNLVTDLLLKSYQELVRTGTVLSDAILEEQLQELNQEYANILDYTDRDVEALEQQLEQLVEVEEKYEKLLNGTKKTDIALTKELSELERNIREQEYLLDKVASNGMDMARQLEESQQATQQQISDLHHCYYQRQNPPIFIYQMPIEQFDAKCDQFLKYLEMYVKKHFTVKRLDNSKSTDDVDNQQVIDELEGIKIRLDAEELKLLEAKREYAGVMKLVERLQDHSWMPLKVSALKKQCLELKNANEQDLLRMDLLKHELDMLIRQVNELKIEHVLYENNRAKLDRAVSRLEYIQRLDECISRELMNAELLWILMQLDLEKIRDRFDNADEMNGDSKRCFKRIDTMRQIEKNTLQEEA
;
A
#
# COMPACT_ATOMS: atom_id res chain seq x y z
N VAL A 1 -96.90 -9.64 27.50
CA VAL A 1 -98.08 -10.21 28.22
C VAL A 1 -99.01 -11.02 27.29
N LEU A 2 -99.69 -10.40 26.32
CA LEU A 2 -100.68 -11.08 25.45
C LEU A 2 -100.11 -12.22 24.57
N GLU A 3 -98.89 -12.07 24.05
CA GLU A 3 -98.23 -13.11 23.25
C GLU A 3 -97.65 -14.26 24.10
N THR A 4 -97.25 -13.97 25.34
CA THR A 4 -96.66 -14.94 26.27
C THR A 4 -97.71 -15.90 26.82
N LEU A 5 -98.91 -15.41 27.18
CA LEU A 5 -100.06 -16.22 27.59
C LEU A 5 -100.53 -17.21 26.52
N LYS A 6 -100.41 -16.79 25.25
CA LYS A 6 -100.77 -17.62 24.09
C LYS A 6 -99.80 -18.80 23.90
N LYS A 7 -98.52 -18.63 24.28
CA LYS A 7 -97.47 -19.66 24.15
C LYS A 7 -97.50 -20.71 25.26
N ILE A 8 -97.88 -20.34 26.49
CA ILE A 8 -97.76 -21.23 27.66
C ILE A 8 -99.04 -22.05 27.92
N GLY A 9 -100.23 -21.50 27.63
CA GLY A 9 -101.50 -22.14 28.05
C GLY A 9 -102.49 -22.53 26.96
N GLY A 10 -102.26 -22.19 25.69
CA GLY A 10 -103.23 -22.45 24.61
C GLY A 10 -104.60 -21.77 24.81
N ILE A 11 -104.66 -20.69 25.60
CA ILE A 11 -105.91 -20.01 25.98
C ILE A 11 -106.26 -18.95 24.91
N ASP A 12 -107.45 -19.06 24.31
CA ASP A 12 -107.94 -18.12 23.28
C ASP A 12 -108.40 -16.80 23.93
N VAL A 13 -107.61 -15.75 23.69
CA VAL A 13 -107.66 -14.48 24.44
C VAL A 13 -108.87 -13.60 24.09
N ARG A 14 -109.80 -14.09 23.25
CA ARG A 14 -111.00 -13.34 22.83
C ARG A 14 -112.19 -13.45 23.79
N HIS A 15 -112.14 -14.35 24.79
CA HIS A 15 -113.26 -14.59 25.72
C HIS A 15 -112.94 -14.27 27.20
N LEU A 16 -111.76 -13.71 27.51
CA LEU A 16 -111.41 -13.33 28.88
C LEU A 16 -111.74 -11.85 29.13
N TRP A 17 -112.93 -11.61 29.68
CA TRP A 17 -113.38 -10.32 30.22
C TRP A 17 -112.50 -9.78 31.39
N ILE A 18 -111.51 -10.55 31.84
CA ILE A 18 -110.64 -10.25 32.98
C ILE A 18 -109.47 -9.29 32.58
N ILE A 19 -109.26 -9.03 31.29
CA ILE A 19 -108.07 -8.29 30.79
C ILE A 19 -108.27 -6.76 30.78
N HIS A 20 -109.42 -6.26 31.24
CA HIS A 20 -109.68 -4.80 31.34
C HIS A 20 -109.55 -4.23 32.76
N ASP A 21 -109.12 -5.03 33.73
CA ASP A 21 -108.88 -4.60 35.10
C ASP A 21 -107.36 -4.43 35.33
N GLU A 22 -106.93 -3.23 35.73
CA GLU A 22 -105.51 -2.89 35.87
C GLU A 22 -104.78 -3.79 36.88
N THR A 23 -105.53 -4.36 37.82
CA THR A 23 -105.04 -5.29 38.85
C THR A 23 -104.41 -6.57 38.28
N PHE A 24 -104.84 -7.04 37.10
CA PHE A 24 -104.27 -8.26 36.50
C PHE A 24 -103.05 -8.01 35.62
N ARG A 25 -102.79 -6.75 35.24
CA ARG A 25 -101.61 -6.41 34.42
C ARG A 25 -100.32 -6.56 35.23
N GLU A 26 -100.33 -6.10 36.47
CA GLU A 26 -99.23 -6.28 37.42
C GLU A 26 -98.97 -7.76 37.71
N PHE A 27 -100.03 -8.58 37.84
CA PHE A 27 -99.90 -10.02 38.03
C PHE A 27 -99.19 -10.71 36.86
N PHE A 28 -99.53 -10.37 35.62
CA PHE A 28 -98.88 -10.99 34.46
C PHE A 28 -97.47 -10.46 34.20
N ASP A 29 -97.17 -9.19 34.50
CA ASP A 29 -95.80 -8.68 34.46
C ASP A 29 -94.93 -9.35 35.55
N TRP A 30 -95.49 -9.60 36.74
CA TRP A 30 -94.84 -10.41 37.77
C TRP A 30 -94.62 -11.86 37.29
N PHE A 31 -95.65 -12.50 36.71
CA PHE A 31 -95.57 -13.89 36.26
C PHE A 31 -94.52 -14.11 35.15
N THR A 32 -94.27 -13.11 34.30
CA THR A 32 -93.21 -13.20 33.28
C THR A 32 -91.79 -13.07 33.82
N LYS A 33 -91.61 -12.69 35.08
CA LYS A 33 -90.30 -12.56 35.75
C LYS A 33 -89.92 -13.81 36.58
N ILE A 34 -90.77 -14.83 36.58
CA ILE A 34 -90.53 -16.10 37.27
C ILE A 34 -89.80 -17.04 36.31
N ASP A 35 -88.60 -17.47 36.67
CA ASP A 35 -87.84 -18.55 36.01
C ASP A 35 -87.62 -19.73 36.98
N ASP A 36 -87.02 -20.83 36.50
CA ASP A 36 -86.74 -22.02 37.31
C ASP A 36 -85.75 -21.76 38.48
N GLY A 37 -85.00 -20.66 38.45
CA GLY A 37 -84.14 -20.19 39.55
C GLY A 37 -84.88 -19.37 40.61
N ASN A 38 -86.00 -18.73 40.25
CA ASN A 38 -86.84 -17.91 41.13
C ASN A 38 -88.00 -18.70 41.77
N LEU A 39 -88.17 -19.98 41.43
CA LEU A 39 -89.16 -20.87 42.03
C LEU A 39 -88.62 -21.51 43.30
N VAL A 40 -89.11 -21.04 44.45
CA VAL A 40 -88.81 -21.63 45.75
C VAL A 40 -89.43 -23.03 45.82
N THR A 41 -88.60 -24.06 45.74
CA THR A 41 -89.03 -25.44 45.96
C THR A 41 -89.15 -25.72 47.45
N ASP A 42 -90.05 -26.63 47.84
CA ASP A 42 -90.24 -27.05 49.24
C ASP A 42 -88.94 -27.56 49.90
N LEU A 43 -88.00 -28.07 49.08
CA LEU A 43 -86.68 -28.48 49.53
C LEU A 43 -85.83 -27.26 49.95
N LEU A 44 -85.85 -26.20 49.15
CA LEU A 44 -85.15 -24.93 49.38
C LEU A 44 -85.70 -24.21 50.61
N LEU A 45 -87.01 -24.26 50.81
CA LEU A 45 -87.67 -23.68 51.98
C LEU A 45 -87.27 -24.42 53.26
N LYS A 46 -87.17 -25.76 53.20
CA LYS A 46 -86.70 -26.57 54.33
C LYS A 46 -85.22 -26.32 54.65
N SER A 47 -84.35 -26.25 53.64
CA SER A 47 -82.94 -25.93 53.86
C SER A 47 -82.76 -24.51 54.40
N TYR A 48 -83.54 -23.54 53.93
CA TYR A 48 -83.53 -22.19 54.48
C TYR A 48 -83.97 -22.17 55.94
N GLN A 49 -85.04 -22.88 56.30
CA GLN A 49 -85.49 -23.00 57.69
C GLN A 49 -84.46 -23.70 58.59
N GLU A 50 -83.73 -24.70 58.08
CA GLU A 50 -82.62 -25.33 58.79
C GLU A 50 -81.47 -24.34 59.01
N LEU A 51 -81.08 -23.57 57.98
CA LEU A 51 -80.05 -22.54 58.05
C LEU A 51 -80.42 -21.41 59.04
N VAL A 52 -81.70 -21.04 59.10
CA VAL A 52 -82.22 -20.08 60.08
C VAL A 52 -82.14 -20.66 61.50
N ARG A 53 -82.44 -21.97 61.67
CA ARG A 53 -82.33 -22.64 62.98
C ARG A 53 -80.89 -22.82 63.44
N THR A 54 -79.93 -22.99 62.52
CA THR A 54 -78.50 -23.05 62.85
C THR A 54 -77.86 -21.68 63.09
N GLY A 55 -78.62 -20.59 62.94
CA GLY A 55 -78.14 -19.23 63.19
C GLY A 55 -77.13 -18.73 62.15
N THR A 56 -77.06 -19.38 60.99
CA THR A 56 -76.10 -19.09 59.92
C THR A 56 -76.67 -18.13 58.87
N VAL A 57 -77.97 -17.84 58.91
CA VAL A 57 -78.59 -16.82 58.06
C VAL A 57 -78.41 -15.46 58.72
N LEU A 58 -77.57 -14.63 58.10
CA LEU A 58 -77.35 -13.25 58.51
C LEU A 58 -78.64 -12.45 58.31
N SER A 59 -78.86 -11.44 59.14
CA SER A 59 -79.92 -10.46 58.86
C SER A 59 -79.54 -9.64 57.62
N ASP A 60 -80.54 -9.24 56.84
CA ASP A 60 -80.34 -8.51 55.57
C ASP A 60 -79.38 -7.32 55.72
N ALA A 61 -79.46 -6.60 56.85
CA ALA A 61 -78.57 -5.47 57.14
C ALA A 61 -77.09 -5.86 57.32
N ILE A 62 -76.81 -7.01 57.93
CA ILE A 62 -75.44 -7.50 58.15
C ILE A 62 -74.90 -8.13 56.86
N LEU A 63 -75.77 -8.77 56.07
CA LEU A 63 -75.40 -9.32 54.76
C LEU A 63 -74.97 -8.22 53.79
N GLU A 64 -75.73 -7.12 53.74
CA GLU A 64 -75.42 -5.96 52.90
C GLU A 64 -74.08 -5.31 53.31
N GLU A 65 -73.82 -5.19 54.62
CA GLU A 65 -72.55 -4.68 55.16
C GLU A 65 -71.36 -5.57 54.74
N GLN A 66 -71.48 -6.88 54.86
CA GLN A 66 -70.43 -7.82 54.44
C GLN A 66 -70.23 -7.86 52.92
N LEU A 67 -71.28 -7.71 52.12
CA LEU A 67 -71.17 -7.60 50.67
C LEU A 67 -70.48 -6.30 50.25
N GLN A 68 -70.72 -5.20 50.96
CA GLN A 68 -70.02 -3.94 50.74
C GLN A 68 -68.55 -4.01 51.15
N GLU A 69 -68.23 -4.64 52.28
CA GLU A 69 -66.84 -4.90 52.69
C GLU A 69 -66.11 -5.74 51.64
N LEU A 70 -66.75 -6.81 51.13
CA LEU A 70 -66.17 -7.68 50.12
C LEU A 70 -65.93 -6.96 48.79
N ASN A 71 -66.85 -6.09 48.37
CA ASN A 71 -66.71 -5.29 47.15
C ASN A 71 -65.67 -4.15 47.31
N GLN A 72 -65.39 -3.70 48.53
CA GLN A 72 -64.30 -2.77 48.82
C GLN A 72 -62.94 -3.46 48.78
N GLU A 73 -62.84 -4.68 49.29
CA GLU A 73 -61.59 -5.46 49.29
C GLU A 73 -61.27 -5.99 47.89
N TYR A 74 -62.29 -6.44 47.15
CA TYR A 74 -62.18 -6.95 45.79
C TYR A 74 -63.19 -6.25 44.87
N ALA A 75 -62.73 -5.18 44.23
CA ALA A 75 -63.56 -4.38 43.35
C ALA A 75 -64.21 -5.22 42.24
N ASN A 76 -65.52 -5.08 42.07
CA ASN A 76 -66.35 -5.71 41.04
C ASN A 76 -66.44 -7.24 41.15
N ILE A 77 -66.08 -7.84 42.29
CA ILE A 77 -66.14 -9.30 42.47
C ILE A 77 -67.55 -9.88 42.34
N LEU A 78 -68.56 -9.05 42.64
CA LEU A 78 -69.98 -9.40 42.56
C LEU A 78 -70.54 -9.29 41.12
N ASP A 79 -69.81 -8.66 40.21
CA ASP A 79 -70.23 -8.45 38.82
C ASP A 79 -69.81 -9.61 37.90
N TYR A 80 -68.89 -10.47 38.34
CA TYR A 80 -68.42 -11.61 37.56
C TYR A 80 -69.33 -12.81 37.77
N THR A 81 -69.73 -13.43 36.66
CA THR A 81 -70.44 -14.70 36.67
C THR A 81 -69.47 -15.87 36.58
N ASP A 82 -69.89 -17.07 36.97
CA ASP A 82 -69.07 -18.29 36.84
C ASP A 82 -68.56 -18.52 35.40
N ARG A 83 -69.33 -18.06 34.39
CA ARG A 83 -68.92 -18.11 32.98
C ARG A 83 -67.77 -17.17 32.65
N ASP A 84 -67.69 -16.02 33.32
CA ASP A 84 -66.58 -15.07 33.14
C ASP A 84 -65.30 -15.62 33.77
N VAL A 85 -65.43 -16.34 34.89
CA VAL A 85 -64.31 -17.05 35.53
C VAL A 85 -63.78 -18.17 34.63
N GLU A 86 -64.65 -19.03 34.09
CA GLU A 86 -64.26 -20.08 33.13
C GLU A 86 -63.57 -19.49 31.88
N ALA A 87 -64.07 -18.36 31.37
CA ALA A 87 -63.46 -17.68 30.23
C ALA A 87 -62.06 -17.13 30.54
N LEU A 88 -61.87 -16.57 31.74
CA LEU A 88 -60.57 -16.08 32.21
C LEU A 88 -59.58 -17.22 32.45
N GLU A 89 -60.03 -18.35 33.02
CA GLU A 89 -59.21 -19.56 33.17
C GLU A 89 -58.73 -20.09 31.82
N GLN A 90 -59.63 -20.13 30.82
CA GLN A 90 -59.28 -20.57 29.47
C GLN A 90 -58.29 -19.59 28.80
N GLN A 91 -58.43 -18.28 29.02
CA GLN A 91 -57.46 -17.29 28.54
C GLN A 91 -56.10 -17.45 29.22
N LEU A 92 -56.08 -17.73 30.53
CA LEU A 92 -54.86 -17.98 31.28
C LEU A 92 -54.12 -19.21 30.73
N GLU A 93 -54.83 -20.30 30.47
CA GLU A 93 -54.25 -21.54 29.94
C GLU A 93 -53.65 -21.33 28.54
N GLN A 94 -54.32 -20.56 27.68
CA GLN A 94 -53.77 -20.16 26.37
C GLN A 94 -52.51 -19.32 26.52
N LEU A 95 -52.47 -18.43 27.51
CA LEU A 95 -51.33 -17.55 27.76
C LEU A 95 -50.10 -18.34 28.24
N VAL A 96 -50.32 -19.33 29.12
CA VAL A 96 -49.28 -20.29 29.56
C VAL A 96 -48.74 -21.11 28.38
N GLU A 97 -49.62 -21.63 27.52
CA GLU A 97 -49.18 -22.39 26.34
C GLU A 97 -48.32 -21.54 25.39
N VAL A 98 -48.68 -20.26 25.23
CA VAL A 98 -47.90 -19.29 24.45
C VAL A 98 -46.55 -19.00 25.10
N GLU A 99 -46.51 -18.83 26.42
CA GLU A 99 -45.27 -18.62 27.17
C GLU A 99 -44.31 -19.81 27.02
N GLU A 100 -44.80 -21.05 27.15
CA GLU A 100 -43.98 -22.25 26.93
C GLU A 100 -43.42 -22.34 25.50
N LYS A 101 -44.22 -21.93 24.49
CA LYS A 101 -43.77 -21.86 23.10
C LYS A 101 -42.64 -20.84 22.93
N TYR A 102 -42.77 -19.67 23.55
CA TYR A 102 -41.71 -18.65 23.53
C TYR A 102 -40.44 -19.13 24.26
N GLU A 103 -40.57 -19.83 25.38
CA GLU A 103 -39.40 -20.36 26.09
C GLU A 103 -38.67 -21.43 25.27
N LYS A 104 -39.42 -22.33 24.61
CA LYS A 104 -38.85 -23.31 23.68
C LYS A 104 -38.13 -22.63 22.52
N LEU A 105 -38.71 -21.57 21.95
CA LEU A 105 -38.10 -20.79 20.88
C LEU A 105 -36.81 -20.10 21.37
N LEU A 106 -36.84 -19.46 22.54
CA LEU A 106 -35.69 -18.79 23.15
C LEU A 106 -34.53 -19.77 23.38
N ASN A 107 -34.83 -20.96 23.90
CA ASN A 107 -33.84 -22.01 24.11
C ASN A 107 -33.30 -22.57 22.79
N GLY A 108 -34.14 -22.65 21.75
CA GLY A 108 -33.72 -22.95 20.38
C GLY A 108 -32.73 -21.92 19.86
N THR A 109 -33.06 -20.64 19.96
CA THR A 109 -32.22 -19.52 19.52
C THR A 109 -30.88 -19.49 20.26
N LYS A 110 -30.87 -19.71 21.58
CA LYS A 110 -29.63 -19.80 22.37
C LYS A 110 -28.71 -20.94 21.88
N LYS A 111 -29.29 -22.10 21.55
CA LYS A 111 -28.50 -23.23 21.02
C LYS A 111 -27.93 -22.93 19.64
N THR A 112 -28.72 -22.31 18.75
CA THR A 112 -28.23 -21.92 17.42
C THR A 112 -27.17 -20.84 17.51
N ASP A 113 -27.30 -19.89 18.42
CA ASP A 113 -26.33 -18.82 18.63
C ASP A 113 -24.96 -19.38 19.10
N ILE A 114 -24.97 -20.33 20.04
CA ILE A 114 -23.75 -21.03 20.47
C ILE A 114 -23.12 -21.81 19.31
N ALA A 115 -23.93 -22.50 18.49
CA ALA A 115 -23.44 -23.25 17.33
C ALA A 115 -22.81 -22.33 16.28
N LEU A 116 -23.48 -21.23 15.92
CA LEU A 116 -22.99 -20.24 14.96
C LEU A 116 -21.72 -19.54 15.48
N THR A 117 -21.66 -19.21 16.77
CA THR A 117 -20.47 -18.61 17.38
C THR A 117 -19.27 -19.57 17.28
N LYS A 118 -19.50 -20.87 17.49
CA LYS A 118 -18.46 -21.89 17.33
C LYS A 118 -17.98 -21.98 15.87
N GLU A 119 -18.91 -22.07 14.91
CA GLU A 119 -18.57 -22.11 13.48
C GLU A 119 -17.80 -20.86 13.04
N LEU A 120 -18.21 -19.68 13.51
CA LEU A 120 -17.48 -18.41 13.26
C LEU A 120 -16.05 -18.47 13.81
N SER A 121 -15.86 -18.96 15.03
CA SER A 121 -14.53 -19.06 15.62
C SER A 121 -13.60 -20.04 14.87
N GLU A 122 -14.15 -21.13 14.35
CA GLU A 122 -13.42 -22.09 13.53
C GLU A 122 -13.04 -21.49 12.16
N LEU A 123 -13.97 -20.75 11.54
CA LEU A 123 -13.72 -20.01 10.30
C LEU A 123 -12.63 -18.94 10.48
N GLU A 124 -12.69 -18.14 11.55
CA GLU A 124 -11.65 -17.15 11.85
C GLU A 124 -10.28 -17.77 12.02
N ARG A 125 -10.19 -18.93 12.69
CA ARG A 125 -8.93 -19.67 12.83
C ARG A 125 -8.42 -20.15 11.46
N ASN A 126 -9.30 -20.72 10.64
CA ASN A 126 -8.93 -21.21 9.31
C ASN A 126 -8.45 -20.06 8.40
N ILE A 127 -9.06 -18.87 8.50
CA ILE A 127 -8.62 -17.68 7.76
C ILE A 127 -7.18 -17.31 8.16
N ARG A 128 -6.89 -17.22 9.47
CA ARG A 128 -5.54 -16.89 9.95
C ARG A 128 -4.49 -17.92 9.51
N GLU A 129 -4.85 -19.21 9.52
CA GLU A 129 -3.97 -20.28 9.03
C GLU A 129 -3.69 -20.13 7.52
N GLN A 130 -4.69 -19.77 6.72
CA GLN A 130 -4.50 -19.54 5.28
C GLN A 130 -3.71 -18.27 4.99
N GLU A 131 -3.92 -17.18 5.73
CA GLU A 131 -3.12 -15.95 5.61
C GLU A 131 -1.63 -16.24 5.87
N TYR A 132 -1.33 -16.99 6.93
CA TYR A 132 0.05 -17.42 7.23
C TYR A 132 0.67 -18.26 6.11
N LEU A 133 -0.10 -19.19 5.52
CA LEU A 133 0.37 -19.99 4.40
C LEU A 133 0.60 -19.14 3.14
N LEU A 134 -0.27 -18.16 2.89
CA LEU A 134 -0.15 -17.24 1.76
C LEU A 134 1.10 -16.38 1.88
N ASP A 135 1.36 -15.80 3.06
CA ASP A 135 2.59 -15.03 3.31
C ASP A 135 3.85 -15.86 3.10
N LYS A 136 3.83 -17.11 3.57
CA LYS A 136 4.96 -18.04 3.37
C LYS A 136 5.19 -18.35 1.88
N VAL A 137 4.13 -18.58 1.11
CA VAL A 137 4.23 -18.83 -0.33
C VAL A 137 4.69 -17.58 -1.07
N ALA A 138 4.19 -16.40 -0.70
CA ALA A 138 4.61 -15.13 -1.28
C ALA A 138 6.10 -14.86 -1.03
N SER A 139 6.57 -15.07 0.21
CA SER A 139 8.00 -14.97 0.56
C SER A 139 8.85 -15.91 -0.30
N ASN A 140 8.48 -17.19 -0.38
CA ASN A 140 9.21 -18.16 -1.19
C ASN A 140 9.22 -17.77 -2.68
N GLY A 141 8.11 -17.21 -3.18
CA GLY A 141 8.00 -16.72 -4.55
C GLY A 141 8.94 -15.55 -4.83
N MET A 142 9.07 -14.60 -3.89
CA MET A 142 10.02 -13.49 -4.01
C MET A 142 11.47 -13.98 -3.99
N ASP A 143 11.81 -14.92 -3.10
CA ASP A 143 13.16 -15.47 -3.03
C ASP A 143 13.52 -16.23 -4.32
N MET A 144 12.59 -16.99 -4.88
CA MET A 144 12.79 -17.69 -6.14
C MET A 144 12.93 -16.73 -7.33
N ALA A 145 12.16 -15.64 -7.34
CA ALA A 145 12.28 -14.59 -8.34
C ALA A 145 13.66 -13.92 -8.29
N ARG A 146 14.15 -13.59 -7.08
CA ARG A 146 15.49 -13.03 -6.89
C ARG A 146 16.58 -13.99 -7.40
N GLN A 147 16.49 -15.27 -7.06
CA GLN A 147 17.45 -16.28 -7.56
C GLN A 147 17.43 -16.41 -9.09
N LEU A 148 16.25 -16.30 -9.71
CA LEU A 148 16.12 -16.32 -11.17
C LEU A 148 16.73 -15.06 -11.81
N GLU A 149 16.53 -13.88 -11.23
CA GLU A 149 17.15 -12.64 -11.70
C GLU A 149 18.68 -12.69 -11.62
N GLU A 150 19.23 -13.17 -10.50
CA GLU A 150 20.67 -13.36 -10.32
C GLU A 150 21.24 -14.35 -11.35
N SER A 151 20.54 -15.48 -11.57
CA SER A 151 20.93 -16.48 -12.57
C SER A 151 20.86 -15.93 -13.99
N GLN A 152 19.83 -15.15 -14.32
CA GLN A 152 19.69 -14.50 -15.60
C GLN A 152 20.80 -13.48 -15.84
N GLN A 153 21.10 -12.65 -14.85
CA GLN A 153 22.17 -11.64 -14.93
C GLN A 153 23.54 -12.30 -15.14
N ALA A 154 23.85 -13.36 -14.38
CA ALA A 154 25.07 -14.13 -14.56
C ALA A 154 25.16 -14.76 -15.96
N THR A 155 24.05 -15.31 -16.46
CA THR A 155 23.98 -15.90 -17.80
C THR A 155 24.18 -14.83 -18.89
N GLN A 156 23.56 -13.66 -18.74
CA GLN A 156 23.76 -12.53 -19.67
C GLN A 156 25.20 -12.04 -19.69
N GLN A 157 25.86 -11.99 -18.53
CA GLN A 157 27.27 -11.64 -18.44
C GLN A 157 28.15 -12.67 -19.17
N GLN A 158 27.92 -13.97 -18.96
CA GLN A 158 28.63 -15.03 -19.68
C GLN A 158 28.39 -14.98 -21.19
N ILE A 159 27.16 -14.69 -21.63
CA ILE A 159 26.83 -14.50 -23.04
C ILE A 159 27.59 -13.30 -23.61
N SER A 160 27.65 -12.19 -22.88
CA SER A 160 28.42 -11.00 -23.28
C SER A 160 29.90 -11.31 -23.42
N ASP A 161 30.48 -12.03 -22.45
CA ASP A 161 31.90 -12.43 -22.48
C ASP A 161 32.19 -13.37 -23.66
N LEU A 162 31.30 -14.32 -23.94
CA LEU A 162 31.40 -15.19 -25.12
C LEU A 162 31.27 -14.40 -26.42
N HIS A 163 30.31 -13.49 -26.52
CA HIS A 163 30.17 -12.61 -27.68
C HIS A 163 31.44 -11.80 -27.91
N HIS A 164 32.06 -11.29 -26.85
CA HIS A 164 33.32 -10.56 -26.91
C HIS A 164 34.47 -11.44 -27.43
N CYS A 165 34.51 -12.72 -27.02
CA CYS A 165 35.52 -13.69 -27.48
C CYS A 165 35.36 -14.12 -28.95
N TYR A 166 34.12 -14.24 -29.44
CA TYR A 166 33.82 -14.83 -30.77
C TYR A 166 33.54 -13.81 -31.88
N TYR A 167 32.92 -12.66 -31.58
CA TYR A 167 32.57 -11.65 -32.60
C TYR A 167 33.63 -10.57 -32.77
N GLN A 168 34.50 -10.38 -31.79
CA GLN A 168 35.62 -9.48 -31.96
C GLN A 168 36.67 -10.21 -32.80
N ARG A 169 36.92 -9.72 -34.03
CA ARG A 169 38.03 -10.19 -34.89
C ARG A 169 39.27 -10.33 -34.01
N GLN A 170 39.75 -11.55 -33.81
CA GLN A 170 41.06 -11.80 -33.23
C GLN A 170 42.13 -11.35 -34.25
N ASN A 171 42.25 -10.04 -34.44
CA ASN A 171 43.46 -9.44 -34.91
C ASN A 171 44.27 -9.17 -33.65
N PRO A 172 45.27 -10.00 -33.32
CA PRO A 172 46.22 -9.57 -32.30
C PRO A 172 46.79 -8.24 -32.81
N PRO A 173 46.69 -7.13 -32.06
CA PRO A 173 47.39 -5.93 -32.43
C PRO A 173 48.86 -6.30 -32.36
N ILE A 174 49.53 -6.37 -33.51
CA ILE A 174 50.98 -6.57 -33.57
C ILE A 174 51.66 -5.37 -32.86
N PHE A 175 50.94 -4.25 -32.71
CA PHE A 175 51.40 -3.09 -31.95
C PHE A 175 50.29 -2.37 -31.17
N ILE A 176 50.65 -1.94 -29.96
CA ILE A 176 49.80 -1.29 -28.94
C ILE A 176 49.12 0.00 -29.43
N TYR A 177 49.75 0.73 -30.36
CA TYR A 177 49.25 2.03 -30.85
C TYR A 177 48.07 1.93 -31.83
N GLN A 178 47.69 0.72 -32.27
CA GLN A 178 46.54 0.49 -33.15
C GLN A 178 45.27 0.05 -32.39
N MET A 179 45.35 -0.02 -31.05
CA MET A 179 44.24 -0.43 -30.20
C MET A 179 43.26 0.73 -29.99
N PRO A 180 41.93 0.49 -29.99
CA PRO A 180 40.96 1.48 -29.51
C PRO A 180 41.30 1.96 -28.11
N ILE A 181 41.15 3.26 -27.84
CA ILE A 181 41.66 3.87 -26.60
C ILE A 181 41.03 3.27 -25.35
N GLU A 182 39.76 2.84 -25.43
CA GLU A 182 39.10 2.18 -24.29
C GLU A 182 39.73 0.82 -23.96
N GLN A 183 40.21 0.09 -24.98
CA GLN A 183 40.90 -1.18 -24.79
C GLN A 183 42.35 -0.98 -24.33
N PHE A 184 43.00 0.09 -24.80
CA PHE A 184 44.32 0.49 -24.35
C PHE A 184 44.30 0.87 -22.86
N ASP A 185 43.37 1.74 -22.47
CA ASP A 185 43.19 2.17 -21.07
C ASP A 185 42.86 0.97 -20.18
N ALA A 186 41.93 0.09 -20.60
CA ALA A 186 41.61 -1.12 -19.85
C ALA A 186 42.82 -2.07 -19.70
N LYS A 187 43.68 -2.18 -20.72
CA LYS A 187 44.91 -2.98 -20.67
C LYS A 187 46.00 -2.33 -19.81
N CYS A 188 46.11 -1.01 -19.84
CA CYS A 188 46.98 -0.24 -18.95
C CYS A 188 46.57 -0.38 -17.49
N ASP A 189 45.27 -0.27 -17.18
CA ASP A 189 44.73 -0.47 -15.85
C ASP A 189 44.95 -1.90 -15.36
N GLN A 190 44.74 -2.88 -16.24
CA GLN A 190 44.99 -4.29 -15.95
C GLN A 190 46.49 -4.54 -15.69
N PHE A 191 47.39 -3.93 -16.48
CA PHE A 191 48.83 -4.00 -16.27
C PHE A 191 49.25 -3.32 -14.96
N LEU A 192 48.70 -2.15 -14.64
CA LEU A 192 48.96 -1.43 -13.39
C LEU A 192 48.50 -2.25 -12.18
N LYS A 193 47.34 -2.92 -12.24
CA LYS A 193 46.90 -3.85 -11.19
C LYS A 193 47.84 -5.04 -11.04
N TYR A 194 48.31 -5.64 -12.15
CA TYR A 194 49.27 -6.74 -12.08
C TYR A 194 50.63 -6.28 -11.54
N LEU A 195 51.09 -5.09 -11.92
CA LEU A 195 52.30 -4.47 -11.39
C LEU A 195 52.15 -4.21 -9.88
N GLU A 196 51.01 -3.68 -9.44
CA GLU A 196 50.73 -3.44 -8.02
C GLU A 196 50.73 -4.75 -7.22
N MET A 197 50.09 -5.80 -7.74
CA MET A 197 50.12 -7.14 -7.14
C MET A 197 51.53 -7.73 -7.10
N TYR A 198 52.30 -7.58 -8.18
CA TYR A 198 53.68 -8.05 -8.26
C TYR A 198 54.57 -7.31 -7.25
N VAL A 199 54.44 -5.99 -7.16
CA VAL A 199 55.16 -5.16 -6.19
C VAL A 199 54.79 -5.54 -4.76
N LYS A 200 53.50 -5.70 -4.42
CA LYS A 200 53.05 -6.17 -3.10
C LYS A 200 53.59 -7.56 -2.74
N LYS A 201 53.73 -8.45 -3.74
CA LYS A 201 54.18 -9.83 -3.55
C LYS A 201 55.70 -9.95 -3.40
N HIS A 202 56.47 -9.12 -4.10
CA HIS A 202 57.93 -9.25 -4.19
C HIS A 202 58.70 -8.16 -3.44
N PHE A 203 58.05 -7.05 -3.09
CA PHE A 203 58.61 -6.01 -2.25
C PHE A 203 57.72 -5.85 -1.02
N THR A 204 58.26 -6.16 0.16
CA THR A 204 57.67 -5.79 1.45
C THR A 204 57.81 -4.29 1.63
N VAL A 205 57.02 -3.53 0.88
CA VAL A 205 56.82 -2.11 1.14
C VAL A 205 56.05 -2.04 2.45
N LYS A 206 56.77 -1.88 3.56
CA LYS A 206 56.21 -1.32 4.79
C LYS A 206 55.71 0.07 4.39
N ARG A 207 54.44 0.17 4.00
CA ARG A 207 53.77 1.47 3.95
C ARG A 207 53.92 2.05 5.35
N LEU A 208 54.50 3.24 5.42
CA LEU A 208 54.18 4.16 6.51
C LEU A 208 52.68 4.45 6.40
N ASP A 209 51.86 3.56 6.95
CA ASP A 209 50.48 3.85 7.31
C ASP A 209 50.52 4.72 8.57
N ASN A 210 50.98 5.97 8.44
CA ASN A 210 50.76 7.01 9.43
C ASN A 210 49.95 8.14 8.76
N SER A 211 48.67 7.83 8.53
CA SER A 211 47.51 8.72 8.56
C SER A 211 46.34 8.10 7.80
N LYS A 212 45.97 6.86 8.16
CA LYS A 212 44.53 6.61 8.30
C LYS A 212 44.20 7.15 9.68
N SER A 213 43.73 8.39 9.74
CA SER A 213 43.03 8.84 10.93
C SER A 213 41.95 7.81 11.21
N THR A 214 41.89 7.38 12.45
CA THR A 214 40.76 6.62 13.01
C THR A 214 39.41 7.32 12.76
N ASP A 215 39.44 8.61 12.40
CA ASP A 215 38.29 9.47 12.12
C ASP A 215 37.52 9.10 10.84
N ASP A 216 38.13 8.49 9.80
CA ASP A 216 37.40 8.23 8.54
C ASP A 216 36.43 7.04 8.64
N VAL A 217 36.73 6.07 9.52
CA VAL A 217 35.82 4.94 9.79
C VAL A 217 34.69 5.39 10.71
N ASP A 218 34.99 6.23 11.71
CA ASP A 218 33.98 6.85 12.58
C ASP A 218 33.07 7.80 11.78
N ASN A 219 33.61 8.58 10.85
CA ASN A 219 32.81 9.47 10.00
C ASN A 219 31.86 8.71 9.07
N GLN A 220 32.28 7.58 8.50
CA GLN A 220 31.39 6.77 7.66
C GLN A 220 30.26 6.15 8.50
N GLN A 221 30.56 5.68 9.71
CA GLN A 221 29.55 5.13 10.62
C GLN A 221 28.57 6.21 11.09
N VAL A 222 29.04 7.43 11.34
CA VAL A 222 28.20 8.61 11.65
C VAL A 222 27.36 9.01 10.44
N ILE A 223 27.89 8.93 9.22
CA ILE A 223 27.12 9.19 7.99
C ILE A 223 26.00 8.16 7.84
N ASP A 224 26.28 6.88 8.04
CA ASP A 224 25.28 5.81 7.95
C ASP A 224 24.20 5.97 9.05
N GLU A 225 24.58 6.39 10.26
CA GLU A 225 23.64 6.71 11.34
C GLU A 225 22.79 7.95 11.03
N LEU A 226 23.39 9.00 10.47
CA LEU A 226 22.67 10.21 10.03
C LEU A 226 21.71 9.89 8.89
N GLU A 227 22.08 9.02 7.96
CA GLU A 227 21.22 8.55 6.88
C GLU A 227 20.07 7.70 7.42
N GLY A 228 20.32 6.85 8.42
CA GLY A 228 19.28 6.13 9.15
C GLY A 228 18.34 7.05 9.96
N ILE A 229 18.87 8.12 10.56
CA ILE A 229 18.06 9.15 11.23
C ILE A 229 17.19 9.89 10.20
N LYS A 230 17.75 10.27 9.06
CA LYS A 230 17.03 10.94 7.97
C LYS A 230 15.86 10.10 7.48
N ILE A 231 16.07 8.81 7.20
CA ILE A 231 14.99 7.90 6.75
C ILE A 231 13.87 7.81 7.79
N ARG A 232 14.20 7.74 9.09
CA ARG A 232 13.19 7.73 10.17
C ARG A 232 12.45 9.06 10.28
N LEU A 233 13.16 10.17 10.11
CA LEU A 233 12.56 11.51 10.13
C LEU A 233 11.58 11.67 8.96
N ASP A 234 11.98 11.26 7.75
CA ASP A 234 11.14 11.31 6.55
C ASP A 234 9.86 10.46 6.74
N ALA A 235 9.99 9.30 7.38
CA ALA A 235 8.85 8.43 7.69
C ALA A 235 7.88 9.05 8.72
N GLU A 236 8.39 9.69 9.78
CA GLU A 236 7.56 10.39 10.76
C GLU A 236 6.94 11.68 10.20
N GLU A 237 7.64 12.38 9.30
CA GLU A 237 7.10 13.55 8.59
C GLU A 237 5.92 13.16 7.71
N LEU A 238 6.03 12.02 7.00
CA LEU A 238 4.92 11.47 6.21
C LEU A 238 3.70 11.16 7.08
N LYS A 239 3.90 10.48 8.23
CA LYS A 239 2.81 10.20 9.18
C LYS A 239 2.15 11.47 9.71
N LEU A 240 2.94 12.50 10.01
CA LEU A 240 2.42 13.80 10.46
C LEU A 240 1.59 14.47 9.36
N LEU A 241 2.02 14.39 8.10
CA LEU A 241 1.28 14.91 6.95
C LEU A 241 -0.06 14.18 6.75
N GLU A 242 -0.07 12.85 6.87
CA GLU A 242 -1.28 12.04 6.82
C GLU A 242 -2.25 12.43 7.95
N ALA A 243 -1.77 12.50 9.18
CA ALA A 243 -2.58 12.90 10.34
C ALA A 243 -3.13 14.33 10.20
N LYS A 244 -2.34 15.28 9.68
CA LYS A 244 -2.81 16.65 9.38
C LYS A 244 -3.90 16.66 8.32
N ARG A 245 -3.76 15.83 7.28
CA ARG A 245 -4.76 15.70 6.20
C ARG A 245 -6.06 15.08 6.73
N GLU A 246 -5.97 14.03 7.55
CA GLU A 246 -7.13 13.43 8.20
C GLU A 246 -7.84 14.43 9.13
N TYR A 247 -7.09 15.11 9.99
CA TYR A 247 -7.65 16.14 10.87
C TYR A 247 -8.34 17.25 10.08
N ALA A 248 -7.72 17.76 9.01
CA ALA A 248 -8.35 18.77 8.15
C ALA A 248 -9.62 18.26 7.47
N GLY A 249 -9.64 16.98 7.05
CA GLY A 249 -10.82 16.31 6.52
C GLY A 249 -11.95 16.22 7.55
N VAL A 250 -11.64 15.77 8.75
CA VAL A 250 -12.60 15.66 9.87
C VAL A 250 -13.13 17.03 10.27
N MET A 251 -12.27 18.03 10.41
CA MET A 251 -12.69 19.41 10.78
C MET A 251 -13.63 20.01 9.74
N LYS A 252 -13.35 19.85 8.43
CA LYS A 252 -14.29 20.27 7.38
C LYS A 252 -15.65 19.57 7.48
N LEU A 253 -15.65 18.30 7.85
CA LEU A 253 -16.87 17.52 8.01
C LEU A 253 -17.65 17.99 9.25
N VAL A 254 -16.96 18.27 10.34
CA VAL A 254 -17.54 18.86 11.57
C VAL A 254 -18.11 20.25 11.30
N GLU A 255 -17.37 21.14 10.62
CA GLU A 255 -17.86 22.47 10.22
C GLU A 255 -19.12 22.36 9.36
N ARG A 256 -19.13 21.44 8.38
CA ARG A 256 -20.30 21.21 7.51
C ARG A 256 -21.52 20.70 8.28
N LEU A 257 -21.31 19.90 9.33
CA LEU A 257 -22.37 19.35 10.18
C LEU A 257 -22.81 20.30 11.30
N GLN A 258 -21.94 21.20 11.77
CA GLN A 258 -22.24 22.14 12.87
C GLN A 258 -23.36 23.12 12.51
N ASP A 259 -23.47 23.53 11.25
CA ASP A 259 -24.53 24.43 10.79
C ASP A 259 -25.87 23.71 10.51
N HIS A 260 -25.91 22.37 10.57
CA HIS A 260 -27.13 21.60 10.31
C HIS A 260 -27.94 21.43 11.59
N SER A 261 -28.90 22.33 11.82
CA SER A 261 -29.99 22.06 12.76
C SER A 261 -30.89 20.95 12.18
N TRP A 262 -30.96 19.81 12.85
CA TRP A 262 -31.81 18.67 12.48
C TRP A 262 -33.27 18.97 12.83
N MET A 263 -33.84 19.97 12.15
CA MET A 263 -35.24 20.32 12.28
C MET A 263 -36.09 19.39 11.38
N PRO A 264 -37.27 18.94 11.83
CA PRO A 264 -38.17 18.15 11.00
C PRO A 264 -38.55 18.92 9.73
N LEU A 265 -38.10 18.43 8.57
CA LEU A 265 -38.41 19.00 7.26
C LEU A 265 -39.63 18.31 6.65
N LYS A 266 -40.48 19.08 5.96
CA LYS A 266 -41.52 18.50 5.09
C LYS A 266 -40.84 17.71 3.97
N VAL A 267 -41.45 16.58 3.56
CA VAL A 267 -40.92 15.69 2.51
C VAL A 267 -40.59 16.42 1.20
N SER A 268 -41.36 17.47 0.84
CA SER A 268 -41.08 18.30 -0.34
C SER A 268 -39.80 19.14 -0.20
N ALA A 269 -39.52 19.68 0.99
CA ALA A 269 -38.30 20.41 1.29
C ALA A 269 -37.08 19.47 1.31
N LEU A 270 -37.24 18.26 1.86
CA LEU A 270 -36.22 17.22 1.84
C LEU A 270 -35.85 16.82 0.40
N LYS A 271 -36.84 16.63 -0.48
CA LYS A 271 -36.59 16.33 -1.90
C LYS A 271 -35.78 17.43 -2.59
N LYS A 272 -36.08 18.70 -2.31
CA LYS A 272 -35.34 19.84 -2.86
C LYS A 272 -33.90 19.87 -2.34
N GLN A 273 -33.70 19.68 -1.04
CA GLN A 273 -32.38 19.68 -0.42
C GLN A 273 -31.51 18.49 -0.89
N CYS A 274 -32.10 17.31 -1.08
CA CYS A 274 -31.41 16.16 -1.68
C CYS A 274 -30.96 16.45 -3.13
N LEU A 275 -31.77 17.18 -3.90
CA LEU A 275 -31.41 17.56 -5.27
C LEU A 275 -30.26 18.57 -5.29
N GLU A 276 -30.29 19.55 -4.38
CA GLU A 276 -29.21 20.55 -4.22
C GLU A 276 -27.91 19.89 -3.77
N LEU A 277 -27.97 18.96 -2.81
CA LEU A 277 -26.81 18.17 -2.37
C LEU A 277 -26.27 17.28 -3.48
N LYS A 278 -27.15 16.67 -4.30
CA LYS A 278 -26.72 15.89 -5.46
C LYS A 278 -25.97 16.75 -6.48
N ASN A 279 -26.50 17.93 -6.81
CA ASN A 279 -25.86 18.86 -7.74
C ASN A 279 -24.52 19.38 -7.19
N ALA A 280 -24.44 19.69 -5.89
CA ALA A 280 -23.20 20.09 -5.25
C ALA A 280 -22.15 18.96 -5.30
N ASN A 281 -22.57 17.72 -5.07
CA ASN A 281 -21.69 16.56 -5.17
C ASN A 281 -21.18 16.32 -6.59
N GLU A 282 -22.03 16.51 -7.61
CA GLU A 282 -21.61 16.46 -9.03
C GLU A 282 -20.60 17.56 -9.37
N GLN A 283 -20.77 18.77 -8.84
CA GLN A 283 -19.81 19.87 -9.01
C GLN A 283 -18.48 19.59 -8.28
N ASP A 284 -18.52 19.04 -7.08
CA ASP A 284 -17.33 18.65 -6.32
C ASP A 284 -16.54 17.55 -7.07
N LEU A 285 -17.25 16.61 -7.71
CA LEU A 285 -16.64 15.56 -8.53
C LEU A 285 -15.90 16.15 -9.74
N LEU A 286 -16.55 17.07 -10.46
CA LEU A 286 -15.95 17.82 -11.58
C LEU A 286 -14.69 18.60 -11.15
N ARG A 287 -14.76 19.25 -9.98
CA ARG A 287 -13.61 19.97 -9.41
C ARG A 287 -12.46 19.02 -9.07
N MET A 288 -12.76 17.85 -8.53
CA MET A 288 -11.76 16.83 -8.22
C MET A 288 -11.06 16.33 -9.49
N ASP A 289 -11.82 16.08 -10.56
CA ASP A 289 -11.26 15.65 -11.85
C ASP A 289 -10.33 16.71 -12.45
N LEU A 290 -10.70 17.99 -12.32
CA LEU A 290 -9.90 19.12 -12.80
C LEU A 290 -8.59 19.25 -12.00
N LEU A 291 -8.66 19.15 -10.68
CA LEU A 291 -7.47 19.14 -9.81
C LEU A 291 -6.56 17.95 -10.08
N LYS A 292 -7.13 16.77 -10.35
CA LYS A 292 -6.35 15.59 -10.73
C LYS A 292 -5.62 15.80 -12.05
N HIS A 293 -6.29 16.40 -13.03
CA HIS A 293 -5.68 16.74 -14.31
C HIS A 293 -4.54 17.77 -14.16
N GLU A 294 -4.74 18.81 -13.35
CA GLU A 294 -3.69 19.79 -13.04
C GLU A 294 -2.48 19.13 -12.35
N LEU A 295 -2.71 18.22 -11.41
CA LEU A 295 -1.66 17.47 -10.74
C LEU A 295 -0.87 16.61 -11.74
N ASP A 296 -1.55 15.89 -12.63
CA ASP A 296 -0.91 15.07 -13.66
C ASP A 296 -0.05 15.94 -14.61
N MET A 297 -0.51 17.15 -14.95
CA MET A 297 0.25 18.10 -15.76
C MET A 297 1.51 18.59 -15.03
N LEU A 298 1.41 18.93 -13.75
CA LEU A 298 2.56 19.34 -12.93
C LEU A 298 3.58 18.21 -12.77
N ILE A 299 3.12 16.97 -12.55
CA ILE A 299 4.01 15.80 -12.48
C ILE A 299 4.79 15.63 -13.79
N ARG A 300 4.14 15.80 -14.95
CA ARG A 300 4.82 15.74 -16.24
C ARG A 300 5.88 16.84 -16.38
N GLN A 301 5.54 18.08 -16.04
CA GLN A 301 6.50 19.20 -16.09
C GLN A 301 7.72 18.98 -15.18
N VAL A 302 7.51 18.48 -13.95
CA VAL A 302 8.61 18.16 -13.03
C VAL A 302 9.49 17.05 -13.59
N ASN A 303 8.90 16.02 -14.21
CA ASN A 303 9.66 14.95 -14.84
C ASN A 303 10.47 15.45 -16.05
N GLU A 304 9.90 16.33 -16.87
CA GLU A 304 10.60 16.97 -17.99
C GLU A 304 11.82 17.77 -17.51
N LEU A 305 11.64 18.61 -16.49
CA LEU A 305 12.74 19.37 -15.88
C LEU A 305 13.83 18.48 -15.29
N LYS A 306 13.44 17.33 -14.70
CA LYS A 306 14.40 16.36 -14.16
C LYS A 306 15.22 15.70 -15.26
N ILE A 307 14.59 15.35 -16.39
CA ILE A 307 15.29 14.83 -17.56
C ILE A 307 16.25 15.88 -18.12
N GLU A 308 15.78 17.13 -18.28
CA GLU A 308 16.60 18.24 -18.76
C GLU A 308 17.83 18.47 -17.87
N HIS A 309 17.66 18.44 -16.56
CA HIS A 309 18.76 18.58 -15.60
C HIS A 309 19.81 17.47 -15.75
N VAL A 310 19.38 16.21 -15.88
CA VAL A 310 20.29 15.07 -16.10
C VAL A 310 21.04 15.20 -17.42
N LEU A 311 20.36 15.63 -18.49
CA LEU A 311 20.99 15.87 -19.79
C LEU A 311 22.01 17.01 -19.73
N TYR A 312 21.69 18.09 -19.01
CA TYR A 312 22.59 19.21 -18.78
C TYR A 312 23.87 18.76 -18.04
N GLU A 313 23.73 18.05 -16.92
CA GLU A 313 24.87 17.51 -16.16
C GLU A 313 25.73 16.56 -17.02
N ASN A 314 25.10 15.69 -17.82
CA ASN A 314 25.83 14.79 -18.71
C ASN A 314 26.65 15.55 -19.77
N ASN A 315 26.05 16.57 -20.38
CA ASN A 315 26.71 17.40 -21.39
C ASN A 315 27.84 18.22 -20.78
N ARG A 316 27.64 18.77 -19.58
CA ARG A 316 28.69 19.45 -18.82
C ARG A 316 29.89 18.52 -18.57
N ALA A 317 29.65 17.32 -18.06
CA ALA A 317 30.70 16.33 -17.82
C ALA A 317 31.41 15.86 -19.12
N LYS A 318 30.72 15.84 -20.27
CA LYS A 318 31.35 15.60 -21.58
C LYS A 318 32.24 16.76 -22.00
N LEU A 319 31.79 18.00 -21.79
CA LEU A 319 32.55 19.20 -22.11
C LEU A 319 33.81 19.30 -21.25
N ASP A 320 33.72 19.06 -19.95
CA ASP A 320 34.86 19.05 -19.02
C ASP A 320 35.93 18.02 -19.42
N ARG A 321 35.49 16.84 -19.88
CA ARG A 321 36.39 15.81 -20.45
C ARG A 321 37.06 16.27 -21.74
N ALA A 322 36.33 16.93 -22.63
CA ALA A 322 36.89 17.46 -23.88
C ALA A 322 37.91 18.58 -23.61
N VAL A 323 37.63 19.47 -22.65
CA VAL A 323 38.56 20.52 -22.21
C VAL A 323 39.83 19.90 -21.64
N SER A 324 39.71 18.95 -20.69
CA SER A 324 40.86 18.24 -20.12
C SER A 324 41.72 17.55 -21.20
N ARG A 325 41.08 16.95 -22.22
CA ARG A 325 41.79 16.32 -23.35
C ARG A 325 42.55 17.35 -24.19
N LEU A 326 41.93 18.50 -24.46
CA LEU A 326 42.57 19.58 -25.23
C LEU A 326 43.79 20.13 -24.49
N GLU A 327 43.70 20.35 -23.18
CA GLU A 327 44.84 20.74 -22.35
C GLU A 327 45.97 19.72 -22.39
N TYR A 328 45.64 18.42 -22.34
CA TYR A 328 46.65 17.36 -22.45
C TYR A 328 47.34 17.36 -23.82
N ILE A 329 46.57 17.51 -24.91
CA ILE A 329 47.12 17.60 -26.27
C ILE A 329 48.06 18.80 -26.40
N GLN A 330 47.68 19.96 -25.85
CA GLN A 330 48.53 21.16 -25.87
C GLN A 330 49.86 20.93 -25.15
N ARG A 331 49.84 20.31 -23.96
CA ARG A 331 51.08 19.96 -23.23
C ARG A 331 51.95 18.98 -24.02
N LEU A 332 51.32 18.01 -24.67
CA LEU A 332 52.03 17.00 -25.45
C LEU A 332 52.66 17.61 -26.71
N ASP A 333 51.98 18.55 -27.38
CA ASP A 333 52.50 19.30 -28.53
C ASP A 333 53.72 20.15 -28.15
N GLU A 334 53.71 20.80 -26.99
CA GLU A 334 54.88 21.51 -26.46
C GLU A 334 56.06 20.57 -26.21
N CYS A 335 55.82 19.40 -25.62
CA CYS A 335 56.85 18.39 -25.38
C CYS A 335 57.43 17.85 -26.69
N ILE A 336 56.58 17.49 -27.66
CA ILE A 336 57.03 17.00 -28.97
C ILE A 336 57.86 18.08 -29.68
N SER A 337 57.39 19.32 -29.71
CA SER A 337 58.11 20.43 -30.34
C SER A 337 59.49 20.63 -29.74
N ARG A 338 59.61 20.52 -28.41
CA ARG A 338 60.90 20.61 -27.71
C ARG A 338 61.83 19.46 -28.07
N GLU A 339 61.34 18.23 -28.05
CA GLU A 339 62.15 17.06 -28.39
C GLU A 339 62.57 17.06 -29.87
N LEU A 340 61.72 17.58 -30.76
CA LEU A 340 62.05 17.74 -32.18
C LEU A 340 63.17 18.78 -32.36
N MET A 341 63.09 19.92 -31.67
CA MET A 341 64.18 20.92 -31.65
C MET A 341 65.49 20.33 -31.09
N ASN A 342 65.42 19.54 -30.02
CA ASN A 342 66.59 18.84 -29.46
C ASN A 342 67.20 17.86 -30.48
N ALA A 343 66.36 17.10 -31.19
CA ALA A 343 66.80 16.16 -32.22
C ALA A 343 67.47 16.89 -33.39
N GLU A 344 66.93 18.03 -33.84
CA GLU A 344 67.54 18.87 -34.87
C GLU A 344 68.90 19.43 -34.43
N LEU A 345 69.02 19.89 -33.18
CA LEU A 345 70.29 20.35 -32.63
C LEU A 345 71.34 19.24 -32.56
N LEU A 346 70.94 18.04 -32.11
CA LEU A 346 71.80 16.85 -32.10
C LEU A 346 72.27 16.48 -33.52
N TRP A 347 71.37 16.55 -34.50
CA TRP A 347 71.71 16.31 -35.90
C TRP A 347 72.75 17.31 -36.42
N ILE A 348 72.56 18.60 -36.15
CA ILE A 348 73.53 19.65 -36.53
C ILE A 348 74.89 19.39 -35.87
N LEU A 349 74.91 19.04 -34.58
CA LEU A 349 76.15 18.71 -33.87
C LEU A 349 76.87 17.51 -34.49
N MET A 350 76.14 16.44 -34.82
CA MET A 350 76.71 15.27 -35.50
C MET A 350 77.28 15.64 -36.87
N GLN A 351 76.61 16.50 -37.64
CA GLN A 351 77.12 16.98 -38.93
C GLN A 351 78.42 17.77 -38.75
N LEU A 352 78.46 18.70 -37.80
CA LEU A 352 79.68 19.48 -37.49
C LEU A 352 80.84 18.59 -37.03
N ASP A 353 80.57 17.56 -36.22
CA ASP A 353 81.59 16.59 -35.80
C ASP A 353 82.09 15.76 -36.99
N LEU A 354 81.20 15.33 -37.89
CA LEU A 354 81.59 14.64 -39.13
C LEU A 354 82.42 15.53 -40.05
N GLU A 355 82.07 16.82 -40.20
CA GLU A 355 82.87 17.78 -40.94
C GLU A 355 84.24 18.00 -40.29
N LYS A 356 84.30 18.12 -38.96
CA LYS A 356 85.56 18.24 -38.23
C LYS A 356 86.43 16.99 -38.36
N ILE A 357 85.84 15.80 -38.40
CA ILE A 357 86.57 14.55 -38.68
C ILE A 357 87.08 14.56 -40.12
N ARG A 358 86.25 14.96 -41.09
CA ARG A 358 86.64 15.10 -42.49
C ARG A 358 87.82 16.06 -42.64
N ASP A 359 87.77 17.22 -42.00
CA ASP A 359 88.82 18.24 -42.07
C ASP A 359 90.12 17.81 -41.37
N ARG A 360 90.05 16.93 -40.35
CA ARG A 360 91.26 16.32 -39.74
C ARG A 360 91.89 15.23 -40.61
N PHE A 361 91.14 14.63 -41.52
CA PHE A 361 91.60 13.61 -42.46
C PHE A 361 91.88 14.18 -43.86
N ASP A 362 92.10 15.49 -43.96
CA ASP A 362 92.50 16.13 -45.22
C ASP A 362 93.96 15.78 -45.57
N ASN A 363 94.15 14.55 -46.06
CA ASN A 363 95.42 14.01 -46.52
C ASN A 363 95.83 14.57 -47.90
N ALA A 364 95.18 15.64 -48.37
CA ALA A 364 95.45 16.25 -49.67
C ALA A 364 96.92 16.66 -49.80
N ASP A 365 97.56 17.13 -48.73
CA ASP A 365 98.97 17.52 -48.75
C ASP A 365 99.95 16.34 -48.83
N GLU A 366 99.67 15.22 -48.13
CA GLU A 366 100.47 13.99 -48.26
C GLU A 366 100.30 13.34 -49.64
N MET A 367 99.07 13.23 -50.14
CA MET A 367 98.75 12.71 -51.47
C MET A 367 99.34 13.59 -52.60
N ASN A 368 99.33 14.91 -52.43
CA ASN A 368 100.01 15.83 -53.36
C ASN A 368 101.53 15.69 -53.30
N GLY A 369 102.09 15.46 -52.11
CA GLY A 369 103.52 15.18 -51.91
C GLY A 369 103.97 13.91 -52.63
N ASP A 370 103.20 12.84 -52.49
CA ASP A 370 103.49 11.55 -53.14
C ASP A 370 103.25 11.58 -54.64
N SER A 371 102.22 12.28 -55.11
CA SER A 371 102.01 12.54 -56.55
C SER A 371 103.19 13.30 -57.16
N LYS A 372 103.67 14.37 -56.50
CA LYS A 372 104.86 15.12 -56.95
C LYS A 372 106.12 14.25 -56.98
N ARG A 373 106.31 13.35 -56.00
CA ARG A 373 107.42 12.38 -56.00
C ARG A 373 107.30 11.38 -57.15
N CYS A 374 106.10 10.91 -57.44
CA CYS A 374 105.84 9.99 -58.54
C CYS A 374 106.10 10.66 -59.91
N PHE A 375 105.63 11.90 -60.10
CA PHE A 375 105.93 12.69 -61.30
C PHE A 375 107.43 12.92 -61.49
N LYS A 376 108.17 13.26 -60.42
CA LYS A 376 109.64 13.35 -60.49
C LYS A 376 110.29 12.03 -60.92
N ARG A 377 109.83 10.88 -60.40
CA ARG A 377 110.33 9.56 -60.83
C ARG A 377 110.05 9.30 -62.31
N ILE A 378 108.84 9.61 -62.78
CA ILE A 378 108.46 9.46 -64.19
C ILE A 378 109.34 10.35 -65.08
N ASP A 379 109.57 11.61 -64.70
CA ASP A 379 110.45 12.51 -65.46
C ASP A 379 111.90 12.02 -65.48
N THR A 380 112.42 11.50 -64.36
CA THR A 380 113.75 10.89 -64.35
C THR A 380 113.83 9.63 -65.22
N MET A 381 112.79 8.79 -65.26
CA MET A 381 112.75 7.61 -66.13
C MET A 381 112.70 8.03 -67.61
N ARG A 382 111.92 9.06 -67.96
CA ARG A 382 111.90 9.62 -69.33
C ARG A 382 113.24 10.24 -69.73
N GLN A 383 113.95 10.86 -68.79
CA GLN A 383 115.31 11.36 -69.05
C GLN A 383 116.30 10.23 -69.26
N ILE A 384 116.21 9.15 -68.47
CA ILE A 384 117.02 7.95 -68.66
C ILE A 384 116.71 7.31 -70.02
N GLU A 385 115.44 7.12 -70.38
CA GLU A 385 115.05 6.61 -71.71
C GLU A 385 115.59 7.47 -72.85
N LYS A 386 115.51 8.81 -72.73
CA LYS A 386 116.11 9.73 -73.71
C LYS A 386 117.63 9.60 -73.77
N ASN A 387 118.30 9.40 -72.65
CA ASN A 387 119.75 9.25 -72.60
C ASN A 387 120.20 7.89 -73.16
N THR A 388 119.47 6.80 -72.88
CA THR A 388 119.73 5.47 -73.48
C THR A 388 119.46 5.47 -74.99
N LEU A 389 118.43 6.18 -75.47
CA LEU A 389 118.19 6.36 -76.91
C LEU A 389 119.25 7.26 -77.59
N GLN A 390 120.01 8.04 -76.84
CA GLN A 390 121.16 8.81 -77.33
C GLN A 390 122.49 8.03 -77.24
N GLU A 391 122.57 6.98 -76.42
CA GLU A 391 123.72 6.07 -76.37
C GLU A 391 123.60 4.90 -77.37
N GLU A 392 122.38 4.61 -77.87
CA GLU A 392 122.10 3.60 -78.91
C GLU A 392 121.98 4.17 -80.35
N ALA A 393 122.16 5.49 -80.55
CA ALA A 393 122.19 6.17 -81.84
C ALA A 393 123.58 6.78 -82.11
#